data_AF-A0A9D0HGS0-F1
#
_entry.id   AF-A0A9D0HGS0-F1
#
_cell.length_a   1.000
_cell.length_b   1.000
_cell.length_c   1.000
_cell.angle_alpha   90.00
_cell.angle_beta   90.00
_cell.angle_gamma   90.00
#
_symmetry.space_group_name_H-M   'P 1'
#
loop_
_entity.id
_entity.type
_entity.pdbx_description
1 polymer ?
#
loop_
_entity_poly.entity_id
_entity_poly.type
_entity_poly.pdbx_seq_one_letter_code
_entity_poly.pdbx_strand_id
1 'polypeptide(L)'
;GGGFRIYKRSSESFNKVEDREAPGPDAGEKSNIAWVVVQIMVVDIVFSLDSVITAVGIADHVWVMATAMVLAVMVMMTFAGPVGEFVTRHPSIQILALSFLLLIGVLLLAEGFGQHVSKGYVYFAMGFSLFVELTNMRQRSKRKRALSQEEAQR
;
A
#
# COMPACT_ATOMS: atom_id res chain seq x y z
N GLY A 1 6.08 37.45 0.44
CA GLY A 1 4.91 36.72 0.97
C GLY A 1 5.32 35.36 1.49
N GLY A 2 5.36 35.18 2.81
CA GLY A 2 5.76 33.92 3.46
C GLY A 2 4.76 32.77 3.25
N GLY A 3 3.46 33.08 3.15
CA GLY A 3 2.41 32.07 2.93
C GLY A 3 2.52 31.33 1.59
N PHE A 4 2.95 32.01 0.53
CA PHE A 4 3.18 31.39 -0.77
C PHE A 4 4.30 30.34 -0.74
N ARG A 5 5.30 30.49 0.15
CA ARG A 5 6.40 29.51 0.30
C ARG A 5 5.98 28.27 1.07
N ILE A 6 5.05 28.39 2.02
CA ILE A 6 4.51 27.24 2.77
C ILE A 6 3.55 26.44 1.90
N TYR A 7 2.66 27.12 1.16
CA TYR A 7 1.77 26.47 0.20
C TYR A 7 2.56 25.73 -0.89
N LYS A 8 3.59 26.37 -1.46
CA LYS A 8 4.42 25.75 -2.50
C LYS A 8 5.23 24.55 -1.98
N ARG A 9 5.78 24.60 -0.76
CA ARG A 9 6.47 23.46 -0.13
C ARG A 9 5.53 22.31 0.24
N SER A 10 4.29 22.63 0.64
CA SER A 10 3.28 21.61 0.95
C SER A 10 2.79 20.91 -0.31
N SER A 11 2.61 21.64 -1.41
CA SER A 11 2.28 21.08 -2.72
C SER A 11 3.44 20.30 -3.35
N GLU A 12 4.69 20.78 -3.21
CA GLU A 12 5.89 20.04 -3.64
C GLU A 12 6.09 18.74 -2.85
N SER A 13 5.74 18.70 -1.55
CA SER A 13 5.82 17.46 -0.75
C SER A 13 4.84 16.38 -1.22
N PHE A 14 3.72 16.76 -1.83
CA PHE A 14 2.77 15.81 -2.43
C PHE A 14 3.30 15.27 -3.77
N ASN A 15 3.99 16.11 -4.57
CA ASN A 15 4.63 15.70 -5.82
C ASN A 15 5.98 14.97 -5.63
N LYS A 16 6.60 15.04 -4.45
CA LYS A 16 7.90 14.39 -4.18
C LYS A 16 7.78 12.94 -3.69
N VAL A 17 6.58 12.39 -3.70
CA VAL A 17 6.36 10.94 -3.54
C VAL A 17 6.71 10.18 -4.83
N GLU A 18 6.72 10.88 -5.98
CA GLU A 18 6.92 10.27 -7.31
C GLU A 18 8.39 10.18 -7.73
N ASP A 19 9.27 10.95 -7.09
CA ASP A 19 10.66 11.17 -7.52
C ASP A 19 11.72 10.79 -6.46
N ARG A 20 11.52 9.64 -5.80
CA ARG A 20 12.62 8.92 -5.12
C ARG A 20 13.37 8.06 -6.14
N GLU A 21 14.02 8.71 -7.10
CA GLU A 21 15.17 8.17 -7.81
C GLU A 21 16.41 8.97 -7.39
N ALA A 22 17.45 8.25 -6.97
CA ALA A 22 18.72 8.70 -6.42
C ALA A 22 18.75 9.11 -4.92
N PRO A 23 19.47 8.35 -4.07
CA PRO A 23 19.85 8.82 -2.74
C PRO A 23 21.02 9.81 -2.90
N GLY A 24 20.75 11.10 -2.66
CA GLY A 24 21.80 12.09 -2.41
C GLY A 24 22.19 12.08 -0.94
N PRO A 25 23.49 12.18 -0.60
CA PRO A 25 23.97 12.18 0.77
C PRO A 25 23.72 13.57 1.37
N ASP A 26 22.76 13.71 2.27
CA ASP A 26 22.85 14.56 3.47
C ASP A 26 21.47 14.75 4.12
N ALA A 27 21.48 14.60 5.46
CA ALA A 27 20.38 14.78 6.42
C ALA A 27 19.38 13.62 6.60
N GLY A 28 19.65 12.80 7.63
CA GLY A 28 18.58 12.21 8.45
C GLY A 28 18.23 10.74 8.21
N GLU A 29 19.21 9.88 7.97
CA GLU A 29 19.01 8.45 7.69
C GLU A 29 18.37 7.63 8.84
N LYS A 30 18.26 8.21 10.06
CA LYS A 30 17.71 7.52 11.24
C LYS A 30 16.22 7.79 11.52
N SER A 31 15.57 8.79 10.90
CA SER A 31 14.16 9.11 11.24
C SER A 31 13.11 8.33 10.44
N ASN A 32 13.49 7.67 9.34
CA ASN A 32 12.53 6.97 8.49
C ASN A 32 12.20 5.55 8.97
N ILE A 33 13.13 4.83 9.60
CA ILE A 33 12.91 3.43 9.98
C ILE A 33 11.82 3.32 11.06
N ALA A 34 11.85 4.19 12.07
CA ALA A 34 10.81 4.19 13.12
C ALA A 34 9.41 4.49 12.56
N TRP A 35 9.32 5.42 11.60
CA TRP A 35 8.05 5.77 10.96
C TRP A 35 7.53 4.64 10.06
N VAL A 36 8.42 3.97 9.31
CA VAL A 36 8.09 2.80 8.49
C VAL A 36 7.63 1.62 9.37
N VAL A 37 8.29 1.37 10.50
CA VAL A 37 7.88 0.32 11.45
C VAL A 37 6.48 0.59 12.02
N VAL A 38 6.20 1.83 12.44
CA VAL A 38 4.87 2.23 12.91
C VAL A 38 3.82 2.05 11.81
N GLN A 39 4.14 2.42 10.57
CA GLN A 39 3.23 2.25 9.43
C GLN A 39 2.92 0.76 9.17
N ILE A 40 3.94 -0.12 9.17
CA ILE A 40 3.76 -1.56 9.01
C ILE A 40 2.89 -2.13 10.15
N MET A 41 3.14 -1.69 11.38
CA MET A 41 2.36 -2.14 12.54
C MET A 41 0.88 -1.73 12.45
N VAL A 42 0.60 -0.50 12.00
CA VAL A 42 -0.77 -0.03 11.75
C VAL A 42 -1.43 -0.85 10.63
N VAL A 43 -0.68 -1.16 9.56
CA VAL A 43 -1.19 -2.00 8.46
C VAL A 43 -1.50 -3.42 8.92
N ASP A 44 -0.64 -4.02 9.73
CA ASP A 44 -0.83 -5.38 10.26
C ASP A 44 -2.05 -5.48 11.19
N ILE A 45 -2.29 -4.45 12.02
CA ILE A 45 -3.49 -4.37 12.86
C ILE A 45 -4.77 -4.28 12.01
N VAL A 46 -4.80 -3.41 10.99
CA VAL A 46 -6.00 -3.29 10.15
C VAL A 46 -6.21 -4.55 9.32
N PHE A 47 -5.15 -5.16 8.79
CA PHE A 47 -5.25 -6.38 7.99
C PHE A 47 -5.67 -7.60 8.84
N SER A 48 -5.17 -7.70 10.07
CA SER A 48 -5.61 -8.76 11.00
C SER A 48 -7.09 -8.60 11.38
N LEU A 49 -7.57 -7.39 11.64
CA LEU A 49 -8.98 -7.13 11.94
C LEU A 49 -9.90 -7.39 10.73
N ASP A 50 -9.50 -6.94 9.54
CA ASP A 50 -10.27 -7.16 8.30
C ASP A 50 -10.40 -8.65 7.97
N SER A 51 -9.32 -9.42 8.13
CA SER A 51 -9.34 -10.88 7.88
C SER A 51 -10.34 -11.61 8.78
N VAL A 52 -10.49 -11.19 10.04
CA VAL A 52 -11.46 -11.78 10.98
C VAL A 52 -12.88 -11.32 10.65
N ILE A 53 -13.10 -10.02 10.46
CA ILE A 53 -14.44 -9.45 10.21
C ILE A 53 -15.01 -9.94 8.89
N THR A 54 -14.19 -9.99 7.84
CA THR A 54 -14.60 -10.53 6.53
C THR A 54 -14.94 -12.01 6.63
N ALA A 55 -14.15 -12.80 7.37
CA ALA A 55 -14.40 -14.23 7.52
C ALA A 55 -15.68 -14.50 8.34
N VAL A 56 -15.90 -13.75 9.43
CA VAL A 56 -17.14 -13.84 10.24
C VAL A 56 -18.36 -13.40 9.43
N GLY A 57 -18.22 -12.41 8.55
CA GLY A 57 -19.32 -11.89 7.74
C GLY A 57 -19.73 -12.77 6.55
N ILE A 58 -18.96 -13.80 6.21
CA ILE A 58 -19.20 -14.66 5.02
C ILE A 58 -19.28 -16.16 5.39
N ALA A 59 -18.71 -16.60 6.53
CA ALA A 59 -18.64 -18.02 6.88
C ALA A 59 -19.78 -18.47 7.82
N ASP A 60 -20.55 -19.46 7.38
CA ASP A 60 -21.61 -20.10 8.18
C ASP A 60 -21.08 -21.11 9.21
N HIS A 61 -19.80 -21.52 9.08
CA HIS A 61 -19.20 -22.57 9.89
C HIS A 61 -17.93 -22.08 10.59
N VAL A 62 -18.04 -21.88 11.91
CA VAL A 62 -16.96 -21.39 12.78
C VAL A 62 -15.66 -22.22 12.64
N TRP A 63 -15.78 -23.54 12.45
CA TRP A 63 -14.62 -24.42 12.25
C TRP A 63 -13.89 -24.16 10.93
N VAL A 64 -14.61 -23.87 9.85
CA VAL A 64 -14.03 -23.54 8.54
C VAL A 64 -13.36 -22.16 8.60
N MET A 65 -14.01 -21.21 9.29
CA MET A 65 -13.46 -19.87 9.51
C MET A 65 -12.13 -19.92 10.27
N ALA A 66 -12.10 -20.62 11.41
CA ALA A 66 -10.89 -20.71 12.25
C ALA A 66 -9.73 -21.37 11.51
N THR A 67 -9.99 -22.47 10.79
CA THR A 67 -8.96 -23.18 10.03
C THR A 67 -8.42 -22.33 8.86
N ALA A 68 -9.29 -21.63 8.14
CA ALA A 68 -8.89 -20.69 7.09
C ALA A 68 -8.04 -19.54 7.64
N MET A 69 -8.39 -18.99 8.81
CA MET A 69 -7.64 -17.90 9.46
C MET A 69 -6.23 -18.33 9.84
N VAL A 70 -6.08 -19.50 10.47
CA VAL A 70 -4.76 -20.04 10.86
C VAL A 70 -3.91 -20.27 9.62
N LEU A 71 -4.47 -20.86 8.56
CA LEU A 71 -3.77 -21.05 7.29
C LEU A 71 -3.35 -19.71 6.66
N ALA A 72 -4.23 -18.72 6.65
CA ALA A 72 -3.94 -17.39 6.11
C ALA A 72 -2.79 -16.71 6.86
N VAL A 73 -2.80 -16.72 8.19
CA VAL A 73 -1.71 -16.16 9.02
C VAL A 73 -0.40 -16.91 8.77
N MET A 74 -0.42 -18.25 8.68
CA MET A 74 0.79 -19.02 8.36
C MET A 74 1.38 -18.61 7.00
N VAL A 75 0.53 -18.47 5.98
CA VAL A 75 0.98 -17.98 4.66
C VAL A 75 1.54 -16.56 4.78
N MET A 76 0.85 -15.62 5.41
CA MET A 76 1.36 -14.26 5.61
C MET A 76 2.73 -14.24 6.29
N MET A 77 2.93 -15.00 7.37
CA MET A 77 4.21 -15.05 8.08
C MET A 77 5.33 -15.58 7.19
N THR A 78 5.07 -16.63 6.40
CA THR A 78 6.07 -17.17 5.47
C THR A 78 6.43 -16.20 4.34
N PHE A 79 5.49 -15.34 3.93
CA PHE A 79 5.67 -14.37 2.85
C PHE A 79 6.01 -12.94 3.33
N ALA A 80 6.01 -12.67 4.64
CA ALA A 80 6.19 -11.33 5.20
C ALA A 80 7.52 -10.67 4.78
N GLY A 81 8.62 -11.42 4.78
CA GLY A 81 9.93 -10.95 4.34
C GLY A 81 9.93 -10.53 2.85
N PRO A 82 9.65 -11.46 1.92
CA PRO A 82 9.59 -11.16 0.48
C PRO A 82 8.59 -10.05 0.12
N VAL A 83 7.41 -10.04 0.74
CA VAL A 83 6.40 -9.00 0.53
C VAL A 83 6.90 -7.64 1.03
N GLY A 84 7.52 -7.60 2.21
CA GLY A 84 8.11 -6.38 2.76
C GLY A 84 9.20 -5.78 1.87
N GLU A 85 10.09 -6.62 1.33
CA GLU A 85 11.13 -6.18 0.40
C GLU A 85 10.53 -5.65 -0.91
N PHE A 86 9.51 -6.33 -1.44
CA PHE A 86 8.79 -5.89 -2.64
C PHE A 86 8.11 -4.53 -2.46
N VAL A 87 7.41 -4.33 -1.34
CA VAL A 87 6.75 -3.05 -1.00
C VAL A 87 7.79 -1.93 -0.83
N THR A 88 8.92 -2.23 -0.20
CA THR A 88 10.02 -1.26 -0.01
C THR A 88 10.67 -0.85 -1.33
N ARG A 89 10.81 -1.79 -2.27
CA ARG A 89 11.40 -1.55 -3.60
C ARG A 89 10.46 -0.79 -4.55
N HIS A 90 9.15 -0.85 -4.31
CA HIS A 90 8.12 -0.26 -5.17
C HIS A 90 7.25 0.75 -4.41
N PRO A 91 7.65 2.04 -4.36
CA PRO A 91 6.93 3.07 -3.61
C PRO A 91 5.46 3.22 -4.00
N SER A 92 5.11 3.00 -5.27
CA SER A 92 3.73 3.07 -5.74
C SER A 92 2.86 1.95 -5.16
N ILE A 93 3.41 0.76 -4.94
CA ILE A 93 2.73 -0.35 -4.24
C ILE A 93 2.52 0.00 -2.76
N GLN A 94 3.48 0.67 -2.11
CA GLN A 94 3.32 1.14 -0.73
C GLN A 94 2.14 2.12 -0.59
N ILE A 95 1.99 3.06 -1.54
CA ILE A 95 0.88 4.02 -1.55
C ILE A 95 -0.45 3.32 -1.85
N LEU A 96 -0.44 2.36 -2.76
CA LEU A 96 -1.62 1.54 -3.08
C LEU A 96 -2.11 0.76 -1.84
N ALA A 97 -1.19 0.14 -1.10
CA ALA A 97 -1.50 -0.57 0.14
C ALA A 97 -2.07 0.36 1.23
N LEU A 98 -1.48 1.54 1.42
CA LEU A 98 -2.01 2.57 2.32
C LEU A 98 -3.41 3.02 1.93
N SER A 99 -3.68 3.13 0.63
CA SER A 99 -4.98 3.53 0.10
C SER A 99 -6.04 2.46 0.31
N PHE A 100 -5.68 1.17 0.15
CA PHE A 100 -6.57 0.06 0.49
C PHE A 100 -6.86 0.00 1.98
N LEU A 101 -5.87 0.22 2.84
CA LEU A 101 -6.08 0.32 4.28
C LEU A 101 -7.09 1.41 4.63
N LEU A 102 -6.95 2.60 4.04
CA LEU A 102 -7.89 3.70 4.26
C LEU A 102 -9.30 3.32 3.76
N LEU A 103 -9.40 2.73 2.57
CA LEU A 103 -10.67 2.30 1.98
C LEU A 103 -11.38 1.28 2.87
N ILE A 104 -10.66 0.24 3.33
CA ILE A 104 -11.21 -0.77 4.25
C ILE A 104 -11.55 -0.16 5.60
N GLY A 105 -10.73 0.74 6.13
CA GLY A 105 -11.04 1.48 7.36
C GLY A 105 -12.35 2.27 7.25
N VAL A 106 -12.56 2.99 6.14
CA VAL A 106 -13.81 3.71 5.87
C VAL A 106 -14.98 2.75 5.67
N LEU A 107 -14.76 1.63 4.98
CA LEU A 107 -15.77 0.59 4.77
C LEU A 107 -16.27 0.02 6.11
N LEU A 108 -15.34 -0.32 7.01
CA LEU A 108 -15.66 -0.86 8.33
C LEU A 108 -16.40 0.17 9.20
N LEU A 109 -16.01 1.45 9.13
CA LEU A 109 -16.77 2.51 9.79
C LEU A 109 -18.20 2.60 9.23
N ALA A 110 -18.36 2.59 7.91
CA ALA A 110 -19.67 2.64 7.26
C ALA A 110 -20.56 1.44 7.65
N GLU A 111 -20.01 0.22 7.61
CA GLU A 111 -20.70 -0.99 8.08
C GLU A 111 -21.06 -0.90 9.56
N GLY A 112 -20.15 -0.37 10.40
CA GLY A 112 -20.39 -0.12 11.82
C GLY A 112 -21.53 0.88 12.10
N PHE A 113 -21.76 1.84 11.21
CA PHE A 113 -22.91 2.75 11.22
C PHE A 113 -24.17 2.16 10.56
N GLY A 114 -24.15 0.87 10.18
CA GLY A 114 -25.27 0.16 9.56
C GLY A 114 -25.45 0.43 8.06
N GLN A 115 -24.54 1.18 7.43
CA GLN A 115 -24.55 1.39 5.98
C GLN A 115 -23.97 0.16 5.29
N HIS A 116 -24.81 -0.58 4.58
CA HIS A 116 -24.39 -1.76 3.83
C HIS A 116 -23.81 -1.33 2.48
N VAL A 117 -22.48 -1.30 2.40
CA VAL A 117 -21.77 -1.08 1.14
C VAL A 117 -21.62 -2.43 0.44
N SER A 118 -21.94 -2.49 -0.86
CA SER A 118 -21.75 -3.73 -1.62
C SER A 118 -20.27 -4.05 -1.79
N LYS A 119 -19.82 -5.09 -1.06
CA LYS A 119 -18.43 -5.56 -1.01
C LYS A 119 -17.85 -5.87 -2.39
N GLY A 120 -18.69 -6.32 -3.33
CA GLY A 120 -18.29 -6.62 -4.71
C GLY A 120 -17.66 -5.43 -5.45
N TYR A 121 -18.20 -4.23 -5.27
CA TYR A 121 -17.62 -3.02 -5.89
C TYR A 121 -16.28 -2.66 -5.27
N VAL A 122 -16.13 -2.83 -3.95
CA VAL A 122 -14.88 -2.57 -3.24
C VAL A 122 -13.80 -3.54 -3.71
N TYR A 123 -14.11 -4.84 -3.75
CA TYR A 123 -13.18 -5.87 -4.21
C TYR A 123 -12.80 -5.68 -5.69
N PHE A 124 -13.76 -5.30 -6.53
CA PHE A 124 -13.50 -4.98 -7.93
C PHE A 124 -12.57 -3.75 -8.07
N ALA A 125 -12.83 -2.69 -7.30
CA ALA A 125 -12.00 -1.48 -7.30
C ALA A 125 -10.56 -1.79 -6.84
N MET A 126 -10.39 -2.58 -5.78
CA MET A 126 -9.07 -3.00 -5.32
C MET A 126 -8.33 -3.83 -6.38
N GLY A 127 -9.00 -4.83 -6.97
CA GLY A 127 -8.42 -5.65 -8.03
C GLY A 127 -8.04 -4.83 -9.27
N PHE A 128 -8.91 -3.92 -9.71
CA PHE A 128 -8.68 -3.05 -10.87
C PHE A 128 -7.50 -2.09 -10.62
N SER A 129 -7.43 -1.45 -9.45
CA SER A 129 -6.32 -0.56 -9.09
C SER A 129 -4.99 -1.30 -9.06
N LEU A 130 -4.94 -2.53 -8.53
CA LEU A 130 -3.75 -3.36 -8.57
C LEU A 130 -3.36 -3.71 -10.01
N PHE A 131 -4.32 -4.07 -10.86
CA PHE A 131 -4.07 -4.37 -12.26
C PHE A 131 -3.48 -3.17 -13.03
N VAL A 132 -4.04 -1.98 -12.81
CA VAL A 132 -3.54 -0.72 -13.40
C VAL A 132 -2.12 -0.45 -12.90
N GLU A 133 -1.86 -0.61 -11.60
CA GLU A 133 -0.54 -0.36 -11.02
C GLU A 133 0.53 -1.34 -11.55
N LEU A 134 0.20 -2.62 -11.66
CA LEU A 134 1.10 -3.62 -12.27
C LEU A 134 1.42 -3.28 -13.73
N THR A 135 0.43 -2.75 -14.47
CA THR A 135 0.63 -2.27 -15.84
C THR A 135 1.53 -1.03 -15.88
N ASN A 136 1.30 -0.09 -14.96
CA ASN A 136 2.08 1.14 -14.82
C ASN A 136 3.56 0.84 -14.49
N MET A 137 3.80 -0.06 -13.53
CA MET A 137 5.15 -0.52 -13.18
C MET A 137 5.90 -1.11 -14.39
N ARG A 138 5.25 -1.95 -15.19
CA ARG A 138 5.85 -2.53 -16.40
C ARG A 138 6.24 -1.46 -17.41
N GLN A 139 5.42 -0.42 -17.58
CA GLN A 139 5.72 0.69 -18.49
C GLN A 139 6.88 1.55 -17.99
N ARG A 140 6.92 1.87 -16.69
CA ARG A 140 8.02 2.64 -16.08
C ARG A 140 9.37 1.94 -16.24
N SER A 141 9.42 0.62 -16.07
CA SER A 141 10.65 -0.16 -16.30
C SER A 141 11.13 -0.13 -17.76
N LYS A 142 10.22 -0.12 -18.73
CA LYS A 142 10.58 0.00 -20.15
C LYS A 142 11.14 1.39 -20.48
N ARG A 143 10.54 2.44 -19.93
CA ARG A 143 10.96 3.83 -20.17
C ARG A 143 12.34 4.14 -19.59
N LYS A 144 12.66 3.63 -18.38
CA LYS A 144 14.02 3.76 -17.80
C LYS A 144 15.10 3.10 -18.65
N ARG A 145 14.80 1.92 -19.24
CA ARG A 145 15.74 1.22 -20.13
C ARG A 145 16.00 1.98 -21.42
N ALA A 146 14.98 2.58 -22.01
CA ALA A 146 15.13 3.39 -23.24
C ALA A 146 16.03 4.61 -23.01
N LEU A 147 15.83 5.35 -21.91
CA LEU A 147 16.63 6.52 -21.55
C LEU A 147 18.11 6.18 -21.30
N SER A 148 18.39 5.06 -20.61
CA SER A 148 19.78 4.61 -20.37
C SER A 148 20.54 4.21 -21.65
N GLN A 149 19.83 3.80 -22.70
CA GLN A 149 20.44 3.47 -24.00
C GLN A 149 20.76 4.74 -24.81
N GLU A 150 19.98 5.79 -24.64
CA GLU A 150 20.19 7.09 -25.31
C GLU A 150 21.38 7.85 -24.69
N GLU A 151 21.57 7.76 -23.38
CA GLU A 151 22.76 8.32 -22.69
C GLU A 151 24.04 7.56 -23.00
N ALA A 152 23.99 6.23 -23.19
CA ALA A 152 25.17 5.42 -23.54
C ALA A 152 25.63 5.58 -25.01
N GLN A 153 24.81 6.23 -25.85
CA GLN A 153 25.11 6.51 -27.26
C GLN A 153 25.61 7.95 -27.50
N ARG A 154 25.61 8.81 -26.47
CA ARG A 154 26.21 10.14 -26.51
C ARG A 154 27.60 10.14 -25.90
#